data_AF-A0A934ZWU5-F1
#
_entry.id   AF-A0A934ZWU5-F1
#
_cell.length_a   1.000
_cell.length_b   1.000
_cell.length_c   1.000
_cell.angle_alpha   90.00
_cell.angle_beta   90.00
_cell.angle_gamma   90.00
#
_symmetry.space_group_name_H-M   'P 1'
#
loop_
_entity.id
_entity.type
_entity.pdbx_description
1 polymer ?
#
loop_
_entity_poly.entity_id
_entity_poly.type
_entity_poly.pdbx_seq_one_letter_code
_entity_poly.pdbx_strand_id
1 'polypeptide(L)'
;MQDTEAKLEDLLMKFTNKHPEVIALQNTLKDLKTREAKELDDIRRGGAGSGAIRSLSSNPVYQNIQLQLNQADVDIASLRGAVAQHSSEVANLRKTVDTAPEVEQELSRLNRDYGVTKAQYEALVDRLEKAKVSEDAEQTGVVRFEVIDPPSADVDPVAPNRPLLTLGGLLAGVLAALGAAFVASQMAPTFANATTLENATGLPVIASVGSYSPQATTAAEASDRRRLAIAFAGLAGICLLVTLIGGAGAGLVQRILS
;
A
#
# COMPACT_ATOMS: atom_id res chain seq x y z
N MET A 1 32.80 70.24 66.09
CA MET A 1 32.09 71.31 66.81
C MET A 1 31.47 70.79 68.09
N GLN A 2 30.54 69.83 68.02
CA GLN A 2 29.90 69.25 69.22
C GLN A 2 30.92 68.65 70.20
N ASP A 3 31.90 67.88 69.70
CA ASP A 3 32.94 67.28 70.57
C ASP A 3 33.88 68.31 71.23
N THR A 4 34.09 69.47 70.62
CA THR A 4 34.96 70.53 71.15
C THR A 4 34.23 71.42 72.16
N GLU A 5 32.92 71.63 71.96
CA GLU A 5 32.05 72.32 72.92
C GLU A 5 31.86 71.49 74.19
N ALA A 6 31.60 70.19 74.04
CA ALA A 6 31.47 69.27 75.18
C ALA A 6 32.77 69.19 76.01
N LYS A 7 33.95 69.19 75.36
CA LYS A 7 35.25 69.22 76.05
C LYS A 7 35.51 70.54 76.78
N LEU A 8 35.02 71.66 76.26
CA LEU A 8 35.12 72.96 76.90
C LEU A 8 34.22 73.03 78.14
N GLU A 9 33.01 72.49 78.05
CA GLU A 9 32.06 72.44 79.16
C GLU A 9 32.56 71.54 80.31
N ASP A 10 33.16 70.38 80.02
CA ASP A 10 33.80 69.53 81.04
C ASP A 10 35.03 70.20 81.69
N LEU A 11 35.82 70.95 80.91
CA LEU A 11 36.97 71.69 81.44
C LEU A 11 36.55 72.86 82.34
N LEU A 12 35.45 73.55 82.01
CA LEU A 12 34.91 74.67 82.79
C LEU A 12 34.28 74.24 84.13
N MET A 13 33.83 72.98 84.24
CA MET A 13 33.38 72.42 85.52
C MET A 13 34.54 72.19 86.51
N LYS A 14 35.76 71.97 85.99
CA LYS A 14 36.95 71.59 86.78
C LYS A 14 37.95 72.74 86.96
N PHE A 15 38.02 73.68 86.01
CA PHE A 15 39.01 74.75 85.99
C PHE A 15 38.37 76.13 85.84
N THR A 16 39.02 77.14 86.42
CA THR A 16 38.58 78.53 86.29
C THR A 16 38.87 79.08 84.88
N ASN A 17 38.12 80.10 84.45
CA ASN A 17 38.21 80.74 83.13
C ASN A 17 39.60 81.27 82.71
N LYS A 18 40.59 81.24 83.62
CA LYS A 18 41.98 81.69 83.38
C LYS A 18 42.97 80.56 83.09
N HIS A 19 42.53 79.30 83.08
CA HIS A 19 43.44 78.17 82.82
C HIS A 19 43.90 78.17 81.36
N PRO A 20 45.20 77.95 81.08
CA PRO A 20 45.76 78.03 79.73
C PRO A 20 45.07 77.10 78.72
N GLU A 21 44.61 75.92 79.17
CA GLU A 21 43.90 74.98 78.30
C GLU A 21 42.48 75.42 77.94
N VAL A 22 41.75 76.07 78.87
CA VAL A 22 40.43 76.66 78.58
C VAL A 22 40.60 77.78 77.56
N ILE A 23 41.62 78.62 77.72
CA ILE A 23 41.92 79.72 76.79
C ILE A 23 42.29 79.17 75.41
N ALA A 24 43.14 78.14 75.35
CA ALA A 24 43.49 77.49 74.10
C ALA A 24 42.26 76.92 73.40
N LEU A 25 41.40 76.20 74.13
CA LEU A 25 40.20 75.60 73.56
C LEU A 25 39.16 76.67 73.14
N GLN A 26 39.01 77.74 73.93
CA GLN A 26 38.17 78.88 73.60
C GLN A 26 38.68 79.61 72.34
N ASN A 27 40.00 79.75 72.17
CA ASN A 27 40.61 80.27 70.96
C ASN A 27 40.35 79.34 69.77
N THR A 28 40.52 78.03 69.92
CA THR A 28 40.20 77.08 68.84
C THR A 28 38.73 77.12 68.47
N LEU A 29 37.82 77.26 69.44
CA LEU A 29 36.39 77.37 69.20
C LEU A 29 36.03 78.68 68.50
N LYS A 30 36.69 79.78 68.88
CA LYS A 30 36.56 81.08 68.20
C LYS A 30 37.07 81.00 66.75
N ASP A 31 38.19 80.32 66.52
CA ASP A 31 38.74 80.09 65.19
C ASP A 31 37.81 79.21 64.35
N LEU A 32 37.19 78.19 64.94
CA LEU A 32 36.22 77.34 64.25
C LEU A 32 34.93 78.10 63.91
N LYS A 33 34.39 78.90 64.85
CA LYS A 33 33.21 79.74 64.61
C LYS A 33 33.46 80.81 63.55
N THR A 34 34.65 81.40 63.53
CA THR A 34 35.03 82.37 62.49
C THR A 34 35.22 81.72 61.12
N ARG A 35 35.68 80.47 61.03
CA ARG A 35 35.70 79.71 59.77
C ARG A 35 34.31 79.42 59.25
N GLU A 36 33.42 78.93 60.12
CA GLU A 36 32.02 78.66 59.76
C GLU A 36 31.30 79.94 59.29
N ALA A 37 31.50 81.06 59.98
CA ALA A 37 30.94 82.35 59.57
C ALA A 37 31.47 82.80 58.19
N LYS A 38 32.76 82.57 57.89
CA LYS A 38 33.35 82.85 56.57
C LYS A 38 32.78 81.94 55.49
N GLU A 39 32.64 80.65 55.75
CA GLU A 39 32.04 79.70 54.81
C GLU A 39 30.58 80.03 54.52
N LEU A 40 29.81 80.42 55.55
CA LEU A 40 28.41 80.83 55.40
C LEU A 40 28.26 82.15 54.61
N ASP A 41 29.17 83.09 54.83
CA ASP A 41 29.24 84.35 54.07
C ASP A 41 29.64 84.11 52.60
N ASP A 42 30.58 83.20 52.34
CA ASP A 42 31.02 82.84 50.98
C ASP A 42 29.92 82.11 50.20
N ILE A 43 29.09 81.31 50.88
CA ILE A 43 27.87 80.72 50.33
C ILE A 43 26.82 81.81 50.01
N ARG A 44 26.64 82.80 50.91
CA ARG A 44 25.65 83.90 50.74
C ARG A 44 26.03 84.91 49.65
N ARG A 45 27.32 85.19 49.44
CA ARG A 45 27.80 86.16 48.42
C ARG A 45 27.78 85.63 46.98
N GLY A 46 27.16 84.48 46.70
CA GLY A 46 26.98 84.00 45.34
C GLY A 46 28.26 83.54 44.62
N GLY A 47 29.38 83.39 45.35
CA GLY A 47 30.60 82.73 44.87
C GLY A 47 30.50 81.19 44.86
N ALA A 48 29.29 80.66 45.00
CA ALA A 48 28.95 79.27 45.26
C ALA A 48 29.12 78.33 44.06
N GLY A 49 29.62 78.81 42.92
CA GLY A 49 29.90 77.96 41.76
C GLY A 49 31.32 77.38 41.73
N SER A 50 32.32 78.06 42.31
CA SER A 50 33.73 77.69 42.06
C SER A 50 34.58 77.55 43.32
N GLY A 51 34.31 78.28 44.40
CA GLY A 51 35.01 78.13 45.69
C GLY A 51 34.39 77.04 46.57
N ALA A 52 33.07 77.03 46.68
CA ALA A 52 32.31 76.01 47.42
C ALA A 52 32.41 74.63 46.77
N ILE A 53 32.34 74.54 45.43
CA ILE A 53 32.59 73.29 44.69
C ILE A 53 34.04 72.83 44.88
N ARG A 54 35.02 73.75 44.93
CA ARG A 54 36.43 73.41 45.21
C ARG A 54 36.64 72.91 46.65
N SER A 55 35.94 73.48 47.63
CA SER A 55 35.99 73.05 49.04
C SER A 55 35.24 71.73 49.28
N LEU A 56 34.12 71.51 48.57
CA LEU A 56 33.41 70.23 48.58
C LEU A 56 34.21 69.15 47.84
N SER A 57 34.89 69.50 46.74
CA SER A 57 35.78 68.59 46.02
C SER A 57 37.12 68.33 46.72
N SER A 58 37.53 69.17 47.67
CA SER A 58 38.72 68.93 48.51
C SER A 58 38.40 68.14 49.78
N ASN A 59 37.12 67.95 50.10
CA ASN A 59 36.68 67.12 51.22
C ASN A 59 36.92 65.63 50.89
N PRO A 60 37.76 64.92 51.67
CA PRO A 60 38.09 63.52 51.40
C PRO A 60 36.87 62.57 51.42
N VAL A 61 35.81 62.92 52.15
CA VAL A 61 34.56 62.14 52.17
C VAL A 61 33.81 62.26 50.84
N TYR A 62 33.74 63.46 50.27
CA TYR A 62 33.06 63.69 48.98
C TYR A 62 33.83 63.04 47.83
N GLN A 63 35.17 63.11 47.85
CA GLN A 63 36.02 62.39 46.88
C GLN A 63 35.79 60.87 46.92
N ASN A 64 35.63 60.28 48.12
CA ASN A 64 35.33 58.86 48.26
C ASN A 64 33.96 58.49 47.69
N ILE A 65 32.91 59.28 47.99
CA ILE A 65 31.56 59.07 47.45
C ILE A 65 31.56 59.19 45.92
N GLN A 66 32.25 60.21 45.38
CA GLN A 66 32.36 60.40 43.94
C GLN A 66 33.11 59.22 43.28
N LEU A 67 34.15 58.69 43.92
CA LEU A 67 34.86 57.50 43.42
C LEU A 67 33.95 56.25 43.45
N GLN A 68 33.18 56.04 44.51
CA GLN A 68 32.20 54.94 44.59
C GLN A 68 31.11 55.07 43.53
N LEU A 69 30.63 56.28 43.27
CA LEU A 69 29.62 56.53 42.22
C LEU A 69 30.18 56.20 40.83
N ASN A 70 31.39 56.68 40.51
CA ASN A 70 32.04 56.36 39.24
C ASN A 70 32.30 54.85 39.10
N GLN A 71 32.70 54.18 40.19
CA GLN A 71 32.88 52.73 40.18
C GLN A 71 31.55 52.01 39.90
N ALA A 72 30.47 52.40 40.58
CA ALA A 72 29.14 51.84 40.36
C ALA A 72 28.63 52.09 38.93
N ASP A 73 28.90 53.28 38.36
CA ASP A 73 28.54 53.60 36.98
C ASP A 73 29.30 52.75 35.96
N VAL A 74 30.61 52.51 36.20
CA VAL A 74 31.42 51.59 35.39
C VAL A 74 30.90 50.15 35.52
N ASP A 75 30.54 49.72 36.73
CA ASP A 75 29.99 48.39 36.97
C ASP A 75 28.65 48.21 36.26
N ILE A 76 27.75 49.21 36.34
CA ILE A 76 26.46 49.22 35.62
C ILE A 76 26.69 49.16 34.11
N ALA A 77 27.62 49.95 33.57
CA ALA A 77 27.94 49.93 32.15
C ALA A 77 28.48 48.57 31.70
N SER A 78 29.36 47.96 32.50
CA SER A 78 29.92 46.63 32.23
C SER A 78 28.86 45.53 32.26
N LEU A 79 27.97 45.55 33.26
CA LEU A 79 26.86 44.60 33.39
C LEU A 79 25.85 44.76 32.26
N ARG A 80 25.54 45.99 31.85
CA ARG A 80 24.69 46.23 30.67
C ARG A 80 25.32 45.67 29.40
N GLY A 81 26.64 45.82 29.24
CA GLY A 81 27.40 45.19 28.16
C GLY A 81 27.30 43.66 28.20
N ALA A 82 27.48 43.05 29.36
CA ALA A 82 27.38 41.60 29.54
C ALA A 82 25.96 41.08 29.24
N VAL A 83 24.91 41.78 29.68
CA VAL A 83 23.51 41.42 29.39
C VAL A 83 23.21 41.52 27.88
N ALA A 84 23.67 42.59 27.22
CA ALA A 84 23.53 42.72 25.77
C ALA A 84 24.25 41.58 25.02
N GLN A 85 25.47 41.23 25.44
CA GLN A 85 26.22 40.13 24.85
C GLN A 85 25.50 38.78 25.04
N HIS A 86 25.09 38.44 26.27
CA HIS A 86 24.41 37.18 26.55
C HIS A 86 23.05 37.08 25.88
N SER A 87 22.29 38.17 25.80
CA SER A 87 21.02 38.19 25.06
C SER A 87 21.23 37.95 23.56
N SER A 88 22.29 38.50 22.97
CA SER A 88 22.67 38.23 21.57
C SER A 88 23.07 36.76 21.38
N GLU A 89 23.87 36.21 22.30
CA GLU A 89 24.29 34.82 22.29
C GLU A 89 23.09 33.87 22.38
N VAL A 90 22.16 34.12 23.31
CA VAL A 90 20.90 33.37 23.43
C VAL A 90 20.05 33.48 22.17
N ALA A 91 19.97 34.66 21.55
CA ALA A 91 19.22 34.83 20.31
C ALA A 91 19.84 34.04 19.15
N ASN A 92 21.17 33.99 19.07
CA ASN A 92 21.87 33.18 18.07
C ASN A 92 21.67 31.68 18.31
N LEU A 93 21.77 31.24 19.57
CA LEU A 93 21.58 29.84 19.93
C LEU A 93 20.15 29.37 19.67
N ARG A 94 19.15 30.22 19.96
CA ARG A 94 17.74 29.96 19.62
C ARG A 94 17.55 29.75 18.13
N LYS A 95 18.14 30.60 17.27
CA LYS A 95 18.09 30.40 15.81
C LYS A 95 18.68 29.06 15.38
N THR A 96 19.81 28.65 15.97
CA THR A 96 20.41 27.34 15.67
C THR A 96 19.51 26.19 16.11
N VAL A 97 18.87 26.29 17.28
CA VAL A 97 17.91 25.29 17.75
C VAL A 97 16.67 25.24 16.85
N ASP A 98 16.17 26.38 16.40
CA ASP A 98 15.01 26.47 15.51
C ASP A 98 15.28 25.81 14.15
N THR A 99 16.54 25.77 13.69
CA THR A 99 16.93 25.05 12.46
C THR A 99 17.10 23.54 12.64
N ALA A 100 17.21 23.03 13.88
CA ALA A 100 17.43 21.61 14.12
C ALA A 100 16.28 20.70 13.60
N PRO A 101 14.99 21.04 13.83
CA PRO A 101 13.87 20.26 13.28
C PRO A 101 13.85 20.19 11.75
N GLU A 102 14.26 21.26 11.06
CA GLU A 102 14.32 21.28 9.59
C GLU A 102 15.38 20.29 9.08
N VAL A 103 16.57 20.30 9.70
CA VAL A 103 17.65 19.36 9.39
C VAL A 103 17.24 17.91 9.70
N GLU A 104 16.56 17.66 10.81
CA GLU A 104 16.05 16.33 11.16
C GLU A 104 15.01 15.82 10.13
N GLN A 105 14.11 16.70 9.69
CA GLN A 105 13.13 16.37 8.64
C GLN A 105 13.82 16.07 7.30
N GLU A 106 14.81 16.85 6.91
CA GLU A 106 15.58 16.63 5.69
C GLU A 106 16.34 15.30 5.74
N LEU A 107 17.02 15.01 6.86
CA LEU A 107 17.73 13.75 7.07
C LEU A 107 16.75 12.55 7.01
N SER A 108 15.62 12.63 7.70
CA SER A 108 14.58 11.60 7.67
C SER A 108 14.06 11.35 6.24
N ARG A 109 13.81 12.42 5.49
CA ARG A 109 13.42 12.34 4.07
C ARG A 109 14.50 11.67 3.24
N LEU A 110 15.76 12.11 3.36
CA LEU A 110 16.87 11.55 2.59
C LEU A 110 17.08 10.07 2.89
N ASN A 111 16.95 9.66 4.15
CA ASN A 111 17.07 8.26 4.55
C ASN A 111 15.94 7.40 3.97
N ARG A 112 14.70 7.91 3.96
CA ARG A 112 13.56 7.24 3.32
C ARG A 112 13.77 7.11 1.81
N ASP A 113 14.17 8.20 1.16
CA ASP A 113 14.38 8.23 -0.29
C ASP A 113 15.54 7.28 -0.68
N TYR A 114 16.63 7.28 0.09
CA TYR A 114 17.72 6.31 -0.04
C TYR A 114 17.24 4.87 0.11
N GLY A 115 16.40 4.59 1.11
CA GLY A 115 15.81 3.26 1.32
C GLY A 115 14.99 2.78 0.12
N VAL A 116 14.19 3.67 -0.48
CA VAL A 116 13.42 3.39 -1.70
C VAL A 116 14.34 3.14 -2.88
N THR A 117 15.34 3.99 -3.12
CA THR A 117 16.29 3.82 -4.23
C THR A 117 17.10 2.53 -4.09
N LYS A 118 17.54 2.20 -2.87
CA LYS A 118 18.26 0.95 -2.58
C LYS A 118 17.38 -0.26 -2.88
N ALA A 119 16.13 -0.28 -2.41
CA ALA A 119 15.21 -1.38 -2.67
C ALA A 119 14.91 -1.55 -4.16
N GLN A 120 14.75 -0.45 -4.91
CA GLN A 120 14.60 -0.50 -6.37
C GLN A 120 15.84 -1.07 -7.04
N TYR A 121 17.03 -0.61 -6.64
CA TYR A 121 18.30 -1.13 -7.16
C TYR A 121 18.44 -2.63 -6.91
N GLU A 122 18.18 -3.09 -5.68
CA GLU A 122 18.21 -4.52 -5.33
C GLU A 122 17.21 -5.33 -6.17
N ALA A 123 16.00 -4.81 -6.38
CA ALA A 123 15.01 -5.46 -7.24
C ALA A 123 15.44 -5.51 -8.72
N LEU A 124 16.14 -4.49 -9.22
CA LEU A 124 16.70 -4.48 -10.58
C LEU A 124 17.83 -5.51 -10.71
N VAL A 125 18.70 -5.61 -9.71
CA VAL A 125 19.78 -6.60 -9.68
C VAL A 125 19.22 -8.01 -9.64
N ASP A 126 18.24 -8.30 -8.78
CA ASP A 126 17.57 -9.60 -8.69
C ASP A 126 16.90 -9.99 -10.03
N ARG A 127 16.24 -9.04 -10.70
CA ARG A 127 15.67 -9.27 -12.04
C ARG A 127 16.75 -9.54 -13.09
N LEU A 128 17.87 -8.83 -13.04
CA LEU A 128 18.99 -9.05 -13.95
C LEU A 128 19.60 -10.44 -13.74
N GLU A 129 19.81 -10.85 -12.50
CA GLU A 129 20.32 -12.18 -12.17
C GLU A 129 19.36 -13.28 -12.63
N LYS A 130 18.05 -13.12 -12.38
CA LYS A 130 17.03 -14.05 -12.89
C LYS A 130 17.01 -14.14 -14.41
N ALA A 131 17.08 -12.99 -15.09
CA ALA A 131 17.12 -12.95 -16.56
C ALA A 131 18.37 -13.66 -17.11
N LYS A 132 19.54 -13.47 -16.48
CA LYS A 132 20.77 -14.19 -16.84
C LYS A 132 20.64 -15.69 -16.63
N VAL A 133 20.08 -16.13 -15.49
CA VAL A 133 19.85 -17.56 -15.22
C VAL A 133 18.88 -18.15 -16.25
N SER A 134 17.82 -17.42 -16.63
CA SER A 134 16.91 -17.85 -17.70
C SER A 134 17.59 -17.93 -19.05
N GLU A 135 18.44 -16.96 -19.40
CA GLU A 135 19.23 -16.97 -20.64
C GLU A 135 20.21 -18.14 -20.68
N ASP A 136 20.95 -18.38 -19.59
CA ASP A 136 21.87 -19.52 -19.46
C ASP A 136 21.11 -20.86 -19.56
N ALA A 137 19.92 -20.96 -18.96
CA ALA A 137 19.08 -22.17 -19.05
C ALA A 137 18.58 -22.42 -20.49
N GLU A 138 18.23 -21.36 -21.22
CA GLU A 138 17.83 -21.43 -22.63
C GLU A 138 19.02 -21.82 -23.53
N GLN A 139 20.22 -21.28 -23.28
CA GLN A 139 21.45 -21.62 -24.00
C GLN A 139 21.95 -23.05 -23.72
N THR A 140 21.76 -23.56 -22.50
CA THR A 140 22.19 -24.93 -22.12
C THR A 140 21.29 -26.02 -22.73
N GLY A 141 20.15 -25.65 -23.33
CA GLY A 141 19.47 -26.48 -24.34
C GLY A 141 18.93 -27.84 -23.87
N VAL A 142 18.82 -28.11 -22.57
CA VAL A 142 18.07 -29.27 -22.07
C VAL A 142 16.63 -28.83 -21.84
N VAL A 143 15.93 -28.55 -22.93
CA VAL A 143 14.47 -28.35 -22.89
C VAL A 143 13.84 -29.72 -22.67
N ARG A 144 13.83 -30.17 -21.41
CA ARG A 144 12.94 -31.23 -20.98
C ARG A 144 11.56 -30.59 -20.89
N PHE A 145 10.81 -30.68 -21.99
CA PHE A 145 9.37 -30.40 -21.99
C PHE A 145 8.69 -31.41 -21.06
N GLU A 146 8.69 -31.13 -19.76
CA GLU A 146 7.83 -31.82 -18.81
C GLU A 146 6.53 -31.01 -18.75
N VAL A 147 5.49 -31.56 -19.37
CA VAL A 147 4.15 -30.98 -19.36
C VAL A 147 3.62 -31.14 -17.93
N ILE A 148 3.74 -30.09 -17.13
CA ILE A 148 3.41 -30.11 -15.69
C ILE A 148 1.89 -30.19 -15.46
N ASP A 149 1.07 -29.73 -16.40
CA ASP A 149 -0.38 -29.89 -16.28
C ASP A 149 -1.04 -29.97 -17.66
N PRO A 150 -1.16 -31.17 -18.27
CA PRO A 150 -2.04 -31.34 -19.40
C PRO A 150 -3.48 -31.08 -18.92
N PRO A 151 -4.32 -30.33 -19.66
CA PRO A 151 -5.71 -30.12 -19.27
C PRO A 151 -6.36 -31.49 -19.05
N SER A 152 -6.76 -31.77 -17.82
CA SER A 152 -7.52 -32.96 -17.43
C SER A 152 -8.96 -32.81 -17.94
N ALA A 153 -9.11 -32.80 -19.27
CA ALA A 153 -10.39 -33.12 -19.87
C ALA A 153 -10.49 -34.65 -19.83
N ASP A 154 -11.37 -35.18 -18.99
CA ASP A 154 -11.74 -36.58 -19.04
C ASP A 154 -12.14 -36.89 -20.50
N VAL A 155 -11.32 -37.71 -21.17
CA VAL A 155 -11.54 -38.16 -22.56
C VAL A 155 -12.64 -39.23 -22.61
N ASP A 156 -13.17 -39.61 -21.44
CA ASP A 156 -14.27 -40.54 -21.36
C ASP A 156 -15.56 -39.85 -21.82
N PRO A 157 -16.22 -40.35 -22.88
CA PRO A 157 -17.41 -39.73 -23.41
C PRO A 157 -18.54 -39.73 -22.36
N VAL A 158 -18.85 -38.54 -21.83
CA VAL A 158 -19.89 -38.27 -20.82
C VAL A 158 -21.33 -38.45 -21.36
N ALA A 159 -21.49 -38.98 -22.57
CA ALA A 159 -22.79 -39.16 -23.22
C ALA A 159 -22.85 -40.49 -24.01
N PRO A 160 -24.04 -41.10 -24.09
CA PRO A 160 -24.33 -42.48 -23.74
C PRO A 160 -23.58 -43.51 -24.60
N ASN A 161 -23.31 -44.68 -24.00
CA ASN A 161 -22.65 -45.85 -24.61
C ASN A 161 -23.02 -46.02 -26.09
N ARG A 162 -22.19 -45.43 -26.97
CA ARG A 162 -22.38 -45.44 -28.43
C ARG A 162 -22.66 -46.84 -28.99
N PRO A 163 -22.02 -47.95 -28.54
CA PRO A 163 -22.35 -49.28 -29.04
C PRO A 163 -23.75 -49.77 -28.63
N LEU A 164 -24.26 -49.36 -27.47
CA LEU A 164 -25.58 -49.75 -26.99
C LEU A 164 -26.68 -49.03 -27.78
N LEU A 165 -26.48 -47.75 -28.11
CA LEU A 165 -27.42 -46.95 -28.90
C LEU A 165 -27.47 -47.44 -30.37
N THR A 166 -26.33 -47.76 -30.97
CA THR A 166 -26.30 -48.31 -32.35
C THR A 166 -26.95 -49.69 -32.42
N LEU A 167 -26.67 -50.58 -31.46
CA LEU A 167 -27.33 -51.88 -31.38
C LEU A 167 -28.83 -51.75 -31.13
N GLY A 168 -29.23 -50.83 -30.25
CA GLY A 168 -30.64 -50.53 -29.97
C GLY A 168 -31.38 -49.99 -31.19
N GLY A 169 -30.78 -49.08 -31.96
CA GLY A 169 -31.34 -48.55 -33.20
C GLY A 169 -31.51 -49.62 -34.28
N LEU A 170 -30.54 -50.52 -34.42
CA LEU A 170 -30.60 -51.64 -35.36
C LEU A 170 -31.74 -52.60 -35.00
N LEU A 171 -31.85 -52.99 -33.73
CA LEU A 171 -32.95 -53.84 -33.25
C LEU A 171 -34.31 -53.17 -33.44
N ALA A 172 -34.43 -51.87 -33.12
CA ALA A 172 -35.66 -51.12 -33.33
C ALA A 172 -36.06 -51.05 -34.81
N GLY A 173 -35.10 -50.85 -35.72
CA GLY A 173 -35.34 -50.83 -37.16
C GLY A 173 -35.83 -52.18 -37.69
N VAL A 174 -35.24 -53.29 -37.25
CA VAL A 174 -35.68 -54.65 -37.63
C VAL A 174 -37.09 -54.92 -37.11
N LEU A 175 -37.37 -54.57 -35.85
CA LEU A 175 -38.70 -54.73 -35.27
C LEU A 175 -39.75 -53.86 -35.98
N ALA A 176 -39.42 -52.62 -36.33
CA ALA A 176 -40.30 -51.74 -37.07
C ALA A 176 -40.60 -52.26 -38.48
N ALA A 177 -39.60 -52.82 -39.18
CA ALA A 177 -39.78 -53.41 -40.49
C ALA A 177 -40.67 -54.68 -40.45
N LEU A 178 -40.44 -55.56 -39.48
CA LEU A 178 -41.28 -56.74 -39.25
C LEU A 178 -42.70 -56.34 -38.87
N GLY A 179 -42.86 -55.33 -38.00
CA GLY A 179 -44.16 -54.79 -37.61
C GLY A 179 -44.91 -54.18 -38.81
N ALA A 180 -44.23 -53.39 -39.63
CA ALA A 180 -44.82 -52.82 -40.84
C ALA A 180 -45.21 -53.92 -41.85
N ALA A 181 -44.40 -54.96 -42.02
CA ALA A 181 -44.73 -56.11 -42.86
C ALA A 181 -45.94 -56.89 -42.32
N PHE A 182 -46.04 -57.06 -41.00
CA PHE A 182 -47.17 -57.71 -40.35
C PHE A 182 -48.47 -56.92 -40.53
N VAL A 183 -48.43 -55.59 -40.32
CA VAL A 183 -49.60 -54.72 -40.55
C VAL A 183 -50.00 -54.71 -42.03
N ALA A 184 -49.03 -54.61 -42.94
CA ALA A 184 -49.30 -54.69 -44.37
C ALA A 184 -49.92 -56.04 -44.77
N SER A 185 -49.44 -57.14 -44.19
CA SER A 185 -50.02 -58.47 -44.39
C SER A 185 -51.44 -58.57 -43.84
N GLN A 186 -51.75 -57.89 -42.74
CA GLN A 186 -53.09 -57.90 -42.14
C GLN A 186 -54.10 -57.09 -42.96
N MET A 187 -53.65 -56.02 -43.62
CA MET A 187 -54.49 -55.17 -44.48
C MET A 187 -54.81 -55.82 -45.84
N ALA A 188 -54.04 -56.82 -46.27
CA ALA A 188 -54.27 -57.58 -47.50
C ALA A 188 -54.47 -59.08 -47.22
N PRO A 189 -55.59 -59.48 -46.58
CA PRO A 189 -55.89 -60.90 -46.37
C PRO A 189 -56.11 -61.58 -47.72
N THR A 190 -55.07 -62.24 -48.22
CA THR A 190 -55.15 -63.08 -49.42
C THR A 190 -55.48 -64.49 -48.99
N PHE A 191 -56.68 -64.98 -49.35
CA PHE A 191 -57.05 -66.38 -49.15
C PHE A 191 -56.28 -67.23 -50.16
N ALA A 192 -55.20 -67.87 -49.70
CA ALA A 192 -54.32 -68.65 -50.57
C ALA A 192 -54.90 -70.03 -50.98
N ASN A 193 -55.88 -70.56 -50.23
CA ASN A 193 -56.45 -71.88 -50.47
C ASN A 193 -57.99 -71.82 -50.55
N ALA A 194 -58.55 -72.60 -51.49
CA ALA A 194 -60.00 -72.72 -51.69
C ALA A 194 -60.73 -73.17 -50.41
N THR A 195 -60.12 -74.07 -49.63
CA THR A 195 -60.65 -74.56 -48.35
C THR A 195 -60.75 -73.46 -47.28
N THR A 196 -59.84 -72.49 -47.30
CA THR A 196 -59.85 -71.35 -46.35
C THR A 196 -60.94 -70.35 -46.70
N LEU A 197 -61.25 -70.17 -47.99
CA LEU A 197 -62.35 -69.34 -48.47
C LEU A 197 -63.72 -69.96 -48.11
N GLU A 198 -63.86 -71.27 -48.28
CA GLU A 198 -65.08 -72.03 -47.96
C GLU A 198 -65.44 -71.94 -46.47
N ASN A 199 -64.45 -72.11 -45.58
CA ASN A 199 -64.65 -71.99 -44.13
C ASN A 199 -64.97 -70.56 -43.67
N ALA A 200 -64.43 -69.54 -44.33
CA ALA A 200 -64.66 -68.13 -43.96
C ALA A 200 -65.99 -67.58 -44.48
N THR A 201 -66.48 -68.07 -45.63
CA THR A 201 -67.68 -67.56 -46.31
C THR A 201 -68.90 -68.47 -46.18
N GLY A 202 -68.72 -69.73 -45.77
CA GLY A 202 -69.79 -70.71 -45.60
C GLY A 202 -70.44 -71.18 -46.91
N LEU A 203 -69.84 -70.87 -48.06
CA LEU A 203 -70.35 -71.19 -49.39
C LEU A 203 -69.47 -72.28 -50.04
N PRO A 204 -70.06 -73.36 -50.59
CA PRO A 204 -69.30 -74.44 -51.21
C PRO A 204 -68.58 -73.98 -52.48
N VAL A 205 -67.29 -74.30 -52.60
CA VAL A 205 -66.45 -73.89 -53.74
C VAL A 205 -66.68 -74.85 -54.91
N ILE A 206 -67.41 -74.39 -55.94
CA ILE A 206 -67.85 -75.23 -57.07
C ILE A 206 -66.69 -75.56 -58.04
N ALA A 207 -65.70 -74.68 -58.15
CA ALA A 207 -64.49 -74.91 -58.94
C ALA A 207 -63.34 -74.01 -58.45
N SER A 208 -62.14 -74.57 -58.30
CA SER A 208 -60.91 -73.80 -58.13
C SER A 208 -60.17 -73.74 -59.46
N VAL A 209 -60.00 -72.55 -60.03
CA VAL A 209 -59.11 -72.37 -61.17
C VAL A 209 -57.69 -72.32 -60.63
N GLY A 210 -56.92 -73.38 -60.87
CA GLY A 210 -55.48 -73.34 -60.63
C GLY A 210 -54.89 -72.22 -61.47
N SER A 211 -54.23 -71.25 -60.83
CA SER A 211 -53.48 -70.25 -61.57
C SER A 211 -52.31 -70.95 -62.28
N TYR A 212 -52.45 -71.19 -63.58
CA TYR A 212 -51.31 -71.50 -64.42
C TYR A 212 -50.52 -70.19 -64.60
N SER A 213 -49.50 -69.99 -63.75
CA SER A 213 -48.56 -68.89 -63.95
C SER A 213 -47.78 -69.17 -65.25
N PRO A 214 -47.86 -68.31 -66.28
CA PRO A 214 -46.98 -68.46 -67.42
C PRO A 214 -45.54 -68.24 -66.93
N GLN A 215 -44.63 -69.15 -67.24
CA GLN A 215 -43.17 -69.02 -66.96
C GLN A 215 -42.54 -67.72 -67.52
N ALA A 216 -43.29 -66.91 -68.28
CA ALA A 216 -42.88 -65.62 -68.80
C ALA A 216 -43.11 -64.45 -67.80
N THR A 217 -44.04 -64.53 -66.86
CA THR A 217 -44.19 -63.49 -65.82
C THR A 217 -43.21 -63.69 -64.67
N THR A 218 -42.63 -64.88 -64.49
CA THR A 218 -41.52 -65.07 -63.56
C THR A 218 -40.28 -64.26 -63.92
N ALA A 219 -40.09 -63.79 -65.15
CA ALA A 219 -38.98 -62.88 -65.46
C ALA A 219 -39.24 -61.45 -64.94
N ALA A 220 -40.48 -60.96 -65.06
CA ALA A 220 -40.88 -59.65 -64.54
C ALA A 220 -41.01 -59.69 -63.01
N GLU A 221 -41.67 -60.69 -62.44
CA GLU A 221 -41.80 -60.88 -60.99
C GLU A 221 -40.49 -61.31 -60.31
N ALA A 222 -39.62 -62.09 -60.96
CA ALA A 222 -38.27 -62.31 -60.42
C ALA A 222 -37.44 -61.06 -60.54
N SER A 223 -37.64 -60.18 -61.53
CA SER A 223 -36.94 -58.90 -61.56
C SER A 223 -37.45 -57.96 -60.47
N ASP A 224 -38.73 -57.94 -60.14
CA ASP A 224 -39.26 -57.16 -59.00
C ASP A 224 -38.88 -57.75 -57.65
N ARG A 225 -38.92 -59.08 -57.47
CA ARG A 225 -38.39 -59.74 -56.27
C ARG A 225 -36.88 -59.57 -56.14
N ARG A 226 -36.12 -59.59 -57.24
CA ARG A 226 -34.69 -59.29 -57.25
C ARG A 226 -34.43 -57.82 -56.99
N ARG A 227 -35.22 -56.88 -57.53
CA ARG A 227 -35.11 -55.44 -57.25
C ARG A 227 -35.40 -55.13 -55.80
N LEU A 228 -36.44 -55.75 -55.23
CA LEU A 228 -36.72 -55.68 -53.79
C LEU A 228 -35.60 -56.31 -52.97
N ALA A 229 -35.14 -57.52 -53.32
CA ALA A 229 -34.03 -58.16 -52.61
C ALA A 229 -32.72 -57.34 -52.70
N ILE A 230 -32.43 -56.73 -53.85
CA ILE A 230 -31.29 -55.83 -54.06
C ILE A 230 -31.49 -54.52 -53.29
N ALA A 231 -32.70 -53.97 -53.21
CA ALA A 231 -33.01 -52.80 -52.40
C ALA A 231 -32.86 -53.07 -50.90
N PHE A 232 -33.36 -54.22 -50.41
CA PHE A 232 -33.17 -54.67 -49.02
C PHE A 232 -31.69 -54.95 -48.72
N ALA A 233 -30.98 -55.63 -49.62
CA ALA A 233 -29.54 -55.87 -49.48
C ALA A 233 -28.73 -54.56 -49.53
N GLY A 234 -29.13 -53.61 -50.38
CA GLY A 234 -28.52 -52.28 -50.48
C GLY A 234 -28.74 -51.46 -49.21
N LEU A 235 -29.96 -51.45 -48.67
CA LEU A 235 -30.27 -50.77 -47.41
C LEU A 235 -29.54 -51.41 -46.22
N ALA A 236 -29.48 -52.74 -46.16
CA ALA A 236 -28.69 -53.46 -45.17
C ALA A 236 -27.17 -53.16 -45.30
N GLY A 237 -26.67 -53.07 -46.53
CA GLY A 237 -25.28 -52.69 -46.81
C GLY A 237 -24.96 -51.25 -46.40
N ILE A 238 -25.85 -50.30 -46.68
CA ILE A 238 -25.72 -48.89 -46.24
C ILE A 238 -25.77 -48.80 -44.71
N CYS A 239 -26.66 -49.54 -44.07
CA CYS A 239 -26.77 -49.59 -42.61
C CYS A 239 -25.48 -50.15 -41.97
N LEU A 240 -24.93 -51.24 -42.52
CA LEU A 240 -23.63 -51.78 -42.10
C LEU A 240 -22.50 -50.77 -42.28
N LEU A 241 -22.44 -50.07 -43.42
CA LEU A 241 -21.46 -49.01 -43.66
C LEU A 241 -21.56 -47.87 -42.64
N VAL A 242 -22.78 -47.43 -42.30
CA VAL A 242 -23.00 -46.41 -41.27
C VAL A 242 -22.56 -46.90 -39.89
N THR A 243 -22.81 -48.16 -39.53
CA THR A 243 -22.30 -48.74 -38.27
C THR A 243 -20.78 -48.86 -38.24
N LEU A 244 -20.16 -49.17 -39.38
CA LEU A 244 -18.70 -49.25 -39.52
C LEU A 244 -18.04 -47.88 -39.49
N ILE A 245 -18.61 -46.87 -40.14
CA ILE A 245 -18.10 -45.49 -40.11
C ILE A 245 -18.31 -44.86 -38.73
N GLY A 246 -19.46 -45.11 -38.09
CA GLY A 246 -19.72 -44.67 -36.72
C GLY A 246 -18.81 -45.35 -35.69
N GLY A 247 -18.51 -46.64 -35.87
CA GLY A 247 -17.60 -47.40 -35.02
C GLY A 247 -16.11 -47.11 -35.27
N ALA A 248 -15.70 -47.00 -36.54
CA ALA A 248 -14.33 -46.68 -36.93
C ALA A 248 -13.99 -45.21 -36.65
N GLY A 249 -14.95 -44.29 -36.82
CA GLY A 249 -14.79 -42.90 -36.40
C GLY A 249 -14.56 -42.76 -34.88
N ALA A 250 -15.13 -43.65 -34.07
CA ALA A 250 -14.85 -43.70 -32.63
C ALA A 250 -13.47 -44.29 -32.32
N GLY A 251 -13.07 -45.38 -32.99
CA GLY A 251 -11.76 -46.00 -32.77
C GLY A 251 -10.57 -45.15 -33.25
N LEU A 252 -10.74 -44.38 -34.33
CA LEU A 252 -9.68 -43.54 -34.90
C LEU A 252 -9.46 -42.26 -34.06
N VAL A 253 -10.52 -41.71 -33.46
CA VAL A 253 -10.42 -40.60 -32.50
C VAL A 253 -9.76 -41.06 -31.19
N GLN A 254 -10.05 -42.27 -30.71
CA GLN A 254 -9.42 -42.82 -29.50
C GLN A 254 -7.93 -43.17 -29.70
N ARG A 255 -7.52 -43.54 -30.93
CA ARG A 255 -6.11 -43.84 -31.28
C ARG A 255 -5.25 -42.61 -31.57
N ILE A 256 -5.87 -41.46 -31.87
CA ILE A 256 -5.18 -40.18 -32.07
C ILE A 256 -4.99 -39.43 -30.74
N LEU A 257 -5.78 -39.76 -29.71
CA LEU A 257 -5.72 -39.12 -28.39
C LEU A 257 -4.99 -39.94 -27.31
N SER A 258 -4.47 -41.14 -27.64
CA SER A 258 -3.63 -41.99 -26.76
C SER A 258 -2.17 -41.94 -27.18
#